data_AF-A0A084QPY9-F1
#
_entry.id   AF-A0A084QPY9-F1
#
_cell.length_a   1.000
_cell.length_b   1.000
_cell.length_c   1.000
_cell.angle_alpha   90.00
_cell.angle_beta   90.00
_cell.angle_gamma   90.00
#
_symmetry.space_group_name_H-M   'P 1'
#
loop_
_entity.id
_entity.type
_entity.pdbx_description
1 polymer ?
#
loop_
_entity_poly.entity_id
_entity_poly.type
_entity_poly.pdbx_seq_one_letter_code
_entity_poly.pdbx_strand_id
1 'polypeptide(L)'
;MPFDTVTAAQIARDFWHRYSVGISTKSGPNPKGLCETRINVSVFLARLFEAGVIPVEELHRAIHDIREGLKTLKGDERVSELDRACRKMVTVQYILIIGPLLFNESQNPMHKSSAISTEKWEVWSSSVKKIAETPPDVDEWELEEDAAEAYTKMTDLISKQEE
;
A
#
# COMPACT_ATOMS: atom_id res chain seq x y z
N MET A 1 18.40 0.23 20.17
CA MET A 1 18.47 -0.15 18.74
C MET A 1 19.89 0.03 18.25
N PRO A 2 20.44 -0.90 17.47
CA PRO A 2 21.76 -0.73 16.83
C PRO A 2 21.75 0.46 15.85
N PHE A 3 22.90 1.11 15.66
CA PHE A 3 23.04 2.34 14.89
C PHE A 3 22.51 2.21 13.44
N ASP A 4 22.69 1.04 12.83
CA ASP A 4 22.30 0.75 11.44
C ASP A 4 20.78 0.78 11.21
N THR A 5 19.99 0.35 12.20
CA THR A 5 18.51 0.40 12.14
C THR A 5 17.97 1.84 12.16
N VAL A 6 18.68 2.76 12.82
CA VAL A 6 18.29 4.18 12.86
C VAL A 6 18.51 4.83 11.49
N THR A 7 19.61 4.49 10.82
CA THR A 7 19.91 5.00 9.47
C THR A 7 18.94 4.43 8.42
N ALA A 8 18.63 3.14 8.47
CA ALA A 8 17.69 2.53 7.53
C ALA A 8 16.27 3.09 7.67
N ALA A 9 15.78 3.28 8.89
CA ALA A 9 14.46 3.88 9.14
C ALA A 9 14.38 5.35 8.68
N GLN A 10 15.46 6.12 8.83
CA GLN A 10 15.55 7.49 8.31
C GLN A 10 15.50 7.53 6.78
N ILE A 11 16.29 6.68 6.11
CA ILE A 11 16.29 6.59 4.64
C ILE A 11 14.90 6.18 4.12
N ALA A 12 14.29 5.16 4.74
CA ALA A 12 12.94 4.72 4.39
C ALA A 12 11.89 5.83 4.53
N ARG A 13 11.99 6.60 5.63
CA ARG A 13 11.14 7.77 5.87
C ARG A 13 11.30 8.84 4.78
N ASP A 14 12.52 9.12 4.35
CA ASP A 14 12.79 10.11 3.32
C ASP A 14 12.24 9.67 1.96
N PHE A 15 12.42 8.40 1.60
CA PHE A 15 11.81 7.81 0.40
C PHE A 15 10.28 7.91 0.45
N TRP A 16 9.68 7.53 1.58
CA TRP A 16 8.24 7.61 1.75
C TRP A 16 7.73 9.06 1.62
N HIS A 17 8.37 10.03 2.28
CA HIS A 17 7.98 11.44 2.17
C HIS A 17 8.10 12.00 0.76
N ARG A 18 8.93 11.41 -0.09
CA ARG A 18 9.10 11.87 -1.47
C ARG A 18 8.13 11.21 -2.45
N TYR A 19 7.73 9.97 -2.19
CA TYR A 19 7.04 9.12 -3.15
C TYR A 19 5.73 8.50 -2.66
N SER A 20 5.23 8.87 -1.48
CA SER A 20 3.93 8.37 -1.02
C SER A 20 2.79 8.82 -1.94
N VAL A 21 1.76 7.97 -2.06
CA VAL A 21 0.62 8.19 -2.97
C VAL A 21 -0.27 9.36 -2.56
N GLY A 22 -0.18 9.81 -1.30
CA GLY A 22 -0.92 10.97 -0.79
C GLY A 22 -0.27 12.32 -1.07
N ILE A 23 0.99 12.33 -1.53
CA ILE A 23 1.73 13.58 -1.76
C ILE A 23 1.55 14.01 -3.21
N SER A 24 0.83 15.12 -3.39
CA SER A 24 0.65 15.75 -4.70
C SER A 24 1.99 16.27 -5.21
N THR A 25 2.61 15.51 -6.10
CA THR A 25 3.70 15.99 -6.94
C THR A 25 3.07 16.68 -8.14
N LYS A 26 3.32 17.99 -8.30
CA LYS A 26 2.95 18.71 -9.53
C LYS A 26 3.33 17.86 -10.74
N SER A 27 2.38 17.63 -11.64
CA SER A 27 2.55 16.78 -12.83
C SER A 27 3.80 17.21 -13.60
N GLY A 28 4.90 16.48 -13.41
CA GLY A 28 6.10 16.65 -14.20
C GLY A 28 5.88 16.16 -15.63
N PRO A 29 6.81 16.40 -16.56
CA PRO A 29 6.66 16.00 -17.96
C PRO A 29 6.59 14.47 -18.18
N ASN A 30 6.86 13.65 -17.15
CA ASN A 30 6.82 12.19 -17.21
C ASN A 30 5.96 11.58 -16.08
N PRO A 31 4.62 11.54 -16.24
CA PRO A 31 3.72 10.98 -15.23
C PRO A 31 3.88 9.47 -15.04
N LYS A 32 4.19 8.71 -16.11
CA LYS A 32 4.38 7.26 -16.04
C LYS A 32 5.64 6.88 -15.26
N GLY A 33 6.78 7.50 -15.55
CA GLY A 33 8.02 7.24 -14.81
C GLY A 33 7.93 7.59 -13.33
N LEU A 34 7.12 8.59 -12.98
CA LEU A 34 6.80 8.87 -11.58
C LEU A 34 5.99 7.73 -10.94
N CYS A 35 4.98 7.21 -11.65
CA CYS A 35 4.18 6.07 -11.17
C CYS A 35 5.05 4.83 -10.92
N GLU A 36 5.91 4.49 -11.88
CA GLU A 36 6.87 3.39 -11.76
C GLU A 36 7.82 3.60 -10.57
N THR A 37 8.29 4.83 -10.35
CA THR A 37 9.11 5.16 -9.19
C THR A 37 8.37 4.93 -7.88
N ARG A 38 7.10 5.35 -7.79
CA ARG A 38 6.27 5.15 -6.60
C ARG A 38 6.06 3.66 -6.31
N ILE A 39 5.73 2.87 -7.32
CA ILE A 39 5.55 1.42 -7.22
C ILE A 39 6.85 0.75 -6.75
N ASN A 40 7.98 1.08 -7.38
CA ASN A 40 9.28 0.52 -7.01
C ASN A 40 9.68 0.89 -5.58
N VAL A 41 9.43 2.13 -5.16
CA VAL A 41 9.69 2.57 -3.78
C VAL A 41 8.79 1.84 -2.79
N SER A 42 7.49 1.67 -3.08
CA SER A 42 6.61 0.91 -2.17
C SER A 42 7.03 -0.54 -2.04
N VAL A 43 7.41 -1.20 -3.14
CA VAL A 43 7.94 -2.57 -3.13
C VAL A 43 9.22 -2.64 -2.30
N PHE A 44 10.16 -1.71 -2.52
CA PHE A 44 11.39 -1.64 -1.74
C PHE A 44 11.12 -1.48 -0.23
N LEU A 45 10.25 -0.54 0.16
CA LEU A 45 9.86 -0.32 1.55
C LEU A 45 9.19 -1.56 2.15
N ALA A 46 8.29 -2.20 1.41
CA ALA A 46 7.62 -3.43 1.85
C ALA A 46 8.62 -4.55 2.12
N ARG A 47 9.62 -4.75 1.24
CA ARG A 47 10.69 -5.74 1.44
C ARG A 47 11.56 -5.43 2.66
N LEU A 48 11.80 -4.15 2.95
CA LEU A 48 12.53 -3.76 4.17
C LEU A 48 11.73 -4.05 5.45
N PHE A 49 10.41 -3.91 5.42
CA PHE A 49 9.54 -4.35 6.53
C PHE A 49 9.53 -5.87 6.68
N GLU A 50 9.36 -6.61 5.57
CA GLU A 50 9.40 -8.08 5.54
C GLU A 50 10.71 -8.63 6.12
N ALA A 51 11.84 -7.99 5.80
CA ALA A 51 13.15 -8.36 6.32
C ALA A 51 13.42 -7.88 7.76
N GLY A 52 12.51 -7.14 8.39
CA GLY A 52 12.69 -6.58 9.73
C GLY A 52 13.76 -5.48 9.83
N VAL A 53 14.14 -4.88 8.70
CA VAL A 53 15.13 -3.80 8.63
C VAL A 53 14.54 -2.48 9.10
N ILE A 54 13.27 -2.21 8.75
CA ILE A 54 12.51 -1.07 9.26
C ILE A 54 11.64 -1.54 10.44
N PRO A 55 11.58 -0.79 11.55
CA PRO A 55 10.72 -1.12 12.69
C PRO A 55 9.23 -1.16 12.32
N VAL A 56 8.49 -2.08 12.94
CA VAL A 56 7.04 -2.28 12.75
C VAL A 56 6.23 -1.01 13.00
N GLU A 57 6.70 -0.13 13.89
CA GLU A 57 6.05 1.14 14.20
C GLU A 57 5.95 2.08 12.99
N GLU A 58 6.79 1.91 11.96
CA GLU A 58 6.74 2.70 10.73
C GLU A 58 5.70 2.13 9.72
N LEU A 59 5.08 0.96 9.97
CA LEU A 59 4.04 0.38 9.10
C LEU A 59 2.82 1.29 8.91
N HIS A 60 2.59 2.23 9.82
CA HIS A 60 1.52 3.22 9.68
C HIS A 60 1.60 4.01 8.36
N ARG A 61 2.79 4.12 7.75
CA ARG A 61 3.03 4.74 6.45
C ARG A 61 2.49 3.92 5.29
N ALA A 62 2.71 2.60 5.31
CA ALA A 62 2.13 1.68 4.33
C ALA A 62 0.61 1.66 4.47
N ILE A 63 0.09 1.64 5.70
CA ILE A 63 -1.35 1.79 5.99
C ILE A 63 -1.91 3.10 5.42
N HIS A 64 -1.18 4.20 5.54
CA HIS A 64 -1.57 5.46 4.92
C HIS A 64 -1.64 5.36 3.40
N ASP A 65 -0.62 4.77 2.76
CA ASP A 65 -0.62 4.59 1.30
C ASP A 65 -1.79 3.72 0.81
N ILE A 66 -2.10 2.64 1.53
CA ILE A 66 -3.26 1.79 1.24
C ILE A 66 -4.56 2.59 1.38
N ARG A 67 -4.71 3.39 2.45
CA ARG A 67 -5.88 4.26 2.64
C ARG A 67 -6.04 5.22 1.47
N GLU A 68 -4.97 5.87 1.04
CA GLU A 68 -5.01 6.81 -0.08
C GLU A 68 -5.26 6.11 -1.42
N GLY A 69 -4.71 4.91 -1.63
CA GLY A 69 -4.90 4.17 -2.87
C GLY A 69 -6.27 3.55 -3.05
N LEU A 70 -6.94 3.19 -1.95
CA LEU A 70 -8.32 2.68 -1.97
C LEU A 70 -9.39 3.78 -1.91
N LYS A 71 -9.02 5.04 -1.67
CA LYS A 71 -10.00 6.14 -1.68
C LYS A 71 -10.60 6.29 -3.06
N THR A 72 -11.92 6.17 -3.12
CA THR A 72 -12.69 6.66 -4.27
C THR A 72 -12.70 8.18 -4.20
N LEU A 73 -11.81 8.84 -4.94
CA LEU A 73 -11.80 10.29 -5.08
C LEU A 73 -13.06 10.74 -5.84
N LYS A 74 -14.17 10.93 -5.12
CA LYS A 74 -15.39 11.55 -5.67
C LYS A 74 -15.08 13.01 -5.99
N GLY A 75 -15.16 13.37 -7.26
CA GLY A 75 -15.04 14.76 -7.73
C GLY A 75 -13.63 15.27 -8.02
N ASP A 76 -12.61 14.42 -7.99
CA ASP A 76 -11.25 14.85 -8.37
C ASP A 76 -11.02 14.63 -9.87
N GLU A 77 -11.62 15.50 -10.69
CA GLU A 77 -11.36 15.60 -12.14
C GLU A 77 -9.88 15.89 -12.44
N ARG A 78 -9.05 16.14 -11.43
CA ARG A 78 -7.62 16.47 -11.56
C ARG A 78 -6.69 15.26 -11.51
N VAL A 79 -7.18 14.07 -11.15
CA VAL A 79 -6.36 12.86 -11.05
C VAL A 79 -6.59 11.96 -12.25
N SER A 80 -5.56 11.78 -13.07
CA SER A 80 -5.57 10.95 -14.27
C SER A 80 -5.80 9.47 -13.95
N GLU A 81 -6.31 8.72 -14.93
CA GLU A 81 -6.51 7.27 -14.81
C GLU A 81 -5.20 6.52 -14.50
N LEU A 82 -4.08 6.96 -15.09
CA LEU A 82 -2.75 6.44 -14.79
C LEU A 82 -2.37 6.62 -13.31
N ASP A 83 -2.61 7.79 -12.72
CA ASP A 83 -2.34 8.01 -11.29
C ASP A 83 -3.27 7.15 -10.43
N ARG A 84 -4.55 6.98 -10.82
CA ARG A 84 -5.48 6.08 -10.13
C ARG A 84 -5.00 4.62 -10.17
N ALA A 85 -4.57 4.13 -11.34
CA ALA A 85 -4.00 2.79 -11.51
C ALA A 85 -2.73 2.61 -10.67
N CYS A 86 -1.81 3.58 -10.70
CA CYS A 86 -0.60 3.57 -9.90
C CYS A 86 -0.87 3.45 -8.40
N ARG A 87 -1.81 4.24 -7.86
CA ARG A 87 -2.15 4.20 -6.44
C ARG A 87 -2.74 2.85 -6.02
N LYS A 88 -3.56 2.26 -6.88
CA LYS A 88 -4.09 0.90 -6.69
C LYS A 88 -2.95 -0.11 -6.69
N MET A 89 -2.00 0.01 -7.62
CA MET A 89 -0.85 -0.89 -7.69
C MET A 89 0.03 -0.83 -6.45
N VAL A 90 0.33 0.37 -5.94
CA VAL A 90 1.06 0.56 -4.67
C VAL A 90 0.34 -0.16 -3.52
N THR A 91 -0.99 -0.04 -3.46
CA THR A 91 -1.80 -0.73 -2.45
C THR A 91 -1.67 -2.24 -2.54
N VAL A 92 -1.85 -2.78 -3.74
CA VAL A 92 -1.79 -4.22 -4.01
C VAL A 92 -0.41 -4.76 -3.64
N GLN A 93 0.67 -4.09 -4.01
CA GLN A 93 2.04 -4.50 -3.70
C GLN A 93 2.33 -4.54 -2.20
N TYR A 94 1.87 -3.55 -1.41
CA TYR A 94 2.01 -3.64 0.05
C TYR A 94 1.26 -4.85 0.63
N ILE A 95 0.05 -5.14 0.14
CA ILE A 95 -0.74 -6.28 0.62
C ILE A 95 -0.06 -7.61 0.25
N LEU A 96 0.44 -7.74 -0.98
CA LEU A 96 1.10 -8.96 -1.45
C LEU A 96 2.36 -9.31 -0.66
N ILE A 97 3.16 -8.30 -0.30
CA ILE A 97 4.47 -8.46 0.32
C ILE A 97 4.35 -8.50 1.85
N ILE A 98 3.61 -7.57 2.46
CA ILE A 98 3.56 -7.40 3.92
C ILE A 98 2.14 -7.48 4.51
N GLY A 99 1.18 -8.05 3.77
CA GLY A 99 -0.21 -8.22 4.24
C GLY A 99 -0.35 -8.82 5.65
N PRO A 100 0.35 -9.91 6.01
CA PRO A 100 0.28 -10.48 7.35
C PRO A 100 0.81 -9.53 8.44
N LEU A 101 1.89 -8.80 8.17
CA LEU A 101 2.44 -7.81 9.10
C LEU A 101 1.46 -6.65 9.31
N LEU A 102 0.87 -6.16 8.22
CA LEU A 102 -0.14 -5.10 8.24
C LEU A 102 -1.38 -5.52 9.04
N PHE A 103 -1.87 -6.73 8.81
CA PHE A 103 -3.04 -7.26 9.53
C PHE A 103 -2.75 -7.39 11.03
N ASN A 104 -1.63 -8.01 11.39
CA ASN A 104 -1.26 -8.18 12.80
C ASN A 104 -1.08 -6.85 13.54
N GLU A 105 -0.34 -5.92 12.94
CA GLU A 105 -0.16 -4.57 13.47
C GLU A 105 -1.49 -3.81 13.54
N SER A 106 -2.44 -4.06 12.63
CA SER A 106 -3.71 -3.35 12.67
C SER A 106 -4.64 -3.82 13.77
N GLN A 107 -4.56 -5.11 14.15
CA GLN A 107 -5.31 -5.69 15.27
C GLN A 107 -4.67 -5.34 16.62
N ASN A 108 -3.34 -5.28 16.69
CA ASN A 108 -2.58 -4.95 17.90
C ASN A 108 -1.65 -3.75 17.67
N PRO A 109 -2.20 -2.55 17.45
CA PRO A 109 -1.42 -1.42 16.98
C PRO A 109 -0.44 -0.91 18.03
N MET A 110 0.85 -0.90 17.70
CA MET A 110 1.85 -0.14 18.44
C MET A 110 1.66 1.36 18.25
N HIS A 111 1.15 1.77 17.08
CA HIS A 111 0.83 3.16 16.77
C HIS A 111 -0.66 3.35 16.47
N LYS A 112 -1.30 4.34 17.12
CA LYS A 112 -2.76 4.57 16.96
C LYS A 112 -3.22 4.76 15.52
N SER A 113 -2.39 5.34 14.65
CA SER A 113 -2.75 5.53 13.24
C SER A 113 -2.75 4.23 12.43
N SER A 114 -2.11 3.17 12.95
CA SER A 114 -2.11 1.81 12.39
C SER A 114 -3.36 1.02 12.74
N ALA A 115 -4.16 1.47 13.72
CA ALA A 115 -5.37 0.78 14.12
C ALA A 115 -6.34 0.68 12.92
N ILE A 116 -6.70 -0.54 12.53
CA ILE A 116 -7.70 -0.85 11.51
C ILE A 116 -8.56 -1.97 12.08
N SER A 117 -9.88 -1.74 12.19
CA SER A 117 -10.80 -2.78 12.60
C SER A 117 -10.89 -3.89 11.55
N THR A 118 -11.26 -5.10 11.97
CA THR A 118 -11.54 -6.22 11.05
C THR A 118 -12.56 -5.83 9.98
N GLU A 119 -13.64 -5.14 10.34
CA GLU A 119 -14.63 -4.57 9.40
C GLU A 119 -13.98 -3.69 8.34
N LYS A 120 -12.98 -2.89 8.71
CA LYS A 120 -12.29 -2.01 7.77
C LYS A 120 -11.33 -2.80 6.86
N TRP A 121 -10.75 -3.89 7.35
CA TRP A 121 -9.97 -4.83 6.55
C TRP A 121 -10.84 -5.57 5.52
N GLU A 122 -12.05 -5.98 5.89
CA GLU A 122 -13.06 -6.55 4.97
C GLU A 122 -13.49 -5.55 3.88
N VAL A 123 -13.64 -4.27 4.26
CA VAL A 123 -13.89 -3.21 3.27
C VAL A 123 -12.72 -3.08 2.31
N TRP A 124 -11.48 -3.19 2.79
CA TRP A 124 -10.30 -3.15 1.93
C TRP A 124 -10.20 -4.37 1.02
N SER A 125 -10.43 -5.59 1.52
CA SER A 125 -10.43 -6.80 0.70
C SER A 125 -11.50 -6.72 -0.39
N SER A 126 -12.70 -6.21 -0.05
CA SER A 126 -13.77 -5.95 -1.02
C SER A 126 -13.38 -4.91 -2.07
N SER A 127 -12.62 -3.88 -1.69
CA SER A 127 -12.08 -2.89 -2.63
C SER A 127 -11.02 -3.49 -3.56
N VAL A 128 -10.13 -4.35 -3.03
CA VAL A 128 -9.10 -5.04 -3.82
C VAL A 128 -9.73 -6.03 -4.80
N LYS A 129 -10.75 -6.78 -4.36
CA LYS A 129 -11.55 -7.65 -5.23
C LYS A 129 -12.12 -6.88 -6.43
N LYS A 130 -12.67 -5.69 -6.19
CA LYS A 130 -13.21 -4.83 -7.27
C LYS A 130 -12.13 -4.35 -8.25
N ILE A 131 -10.88 -4.22 -7.81
CA ILE A 131 -9.77 -3.88 -8.71
C ILE A 131 -9.51 -5.03 -9.67
N ALA A 132 -9.52 -6.28 -9.17
CA ALA A 132 -9.37 -7.47 -10.01
C ALA A 132 -10.58 -7.70 -10.95
N GLU A 133 -11.81 -7.52 -10.48
CA GLU A 133 -13.01 -7.75 -11.29
C GLU A 133 -13.30 -6.62 -12.29
N THR A 134 -12.74 -5.44 -12.07
CA THR A 134 -12.97 -4.27 -12.92
C THR A 134 -11.69 -3.42 -12.94
N PRO A 135 -10.66 -3.89 -13.67
CA PRO A 135 -9.41 -3.17 -13.78
C PRO A 135 -9.65 -1.79 -14.41
N PRO A 136 -8.82 -0.78 -14.07
CA PRO A 136 -8.86 0.50 -14.76
C PRO A 136 -8.59 0.32 -16.26
N ASP A 137 -9.12 1.23 -17.08
CA ASP A 137 -8.96 1.21 -18.55
C ASP A 137 -7.49 1.17 -19.03
N VAL A 138 -6.58 1.61 -18.16
CA VAL A 138 -5.13 1.41 -18.30
C VAL A 138 -4.72 0.19 -17.45
N ASP A 139 -4.70 -0.98 -18.08
CA ASP A 139 -4.15 -2.20 -17.49
C ASP A 139 -2.62 -2.21 -17.64
N GLU A 140 -1.96 -1.43 -16.78
CA GLU A 140 -0.51 -1.42 -16.62
C GLU A 140 -0.11 -2.14 -15.33
N TRP A 141 1.08 -2.77 -15.36
CA TRP A 141 1.71 -3.43 -14.21
C TRP A 141 1.00 -4.67 -13.67
N GLU A 142 0.28 -5.41 -14.52
CA GLU A 142 -0.37 -6.70 -14.15
C GLU A 142 -1.35 -6.54 -12.96
N LEU A 143 -1.99 -5.37 -12.88
CA LEU A 143 -2.79 -4.96 -11.72
C LEU A 143 -3.96 -5.90 -11.45
N GLU A 144 -4.57 -6.48 -12.48
CA GLU A 144 -5.66 -7.45 -12.34
C GLU A 144 -5.21 -8.71 -11.60
N GLU A 145 -4.14 -9.36 -12.08
CA GLU A 145 -3.62 -10.61 -11.53
C GLU A 145 -3.12 -10.43 -10.10
N ASP A 146 -2.33 -9.38 -9.88
CA ASP A 146 -1.78 -9.04 -8.57
C ASP A 146 -2.90 -8.68 -7.57
N ALA A 147 -3.97 -8.00 -8.01
CA ALA A 147 -5.10 -7.70 -7.15
C ALA A 147 -5.90 -8.96 -6.79
N ALA A 148 -6.04 -9.92 -7.71
CA ALA A 148 -6.68 -11.19 -7.43
C ALA A 148 -5.92 -11.98 -6.36
N GLU A 149 -4.59 -12.08 -6.49
CA GLU A 149 -3.74 -12.73 -5.48
C GLU A 149 -3.80 -12.00 -4.13
N ALA A 150 -3.74 -10.66 -4.15
CA ALA A 150 -3.83 -9.85 -2.94
C ALA A 150 -5.15 -10.07 -2.20
N TYR A 151 -6.26 -10.15 -2.93
CA TYR A 151 -7.57 -10.45 -2.35
C TYR A 151 -7.58 -11.81 -1.65
N THR A 152 -7.08 -12.87 -2.30
CA THR A 152 -6.99 -14.21 -1.69
C THR A 152 -6.16 -14.19 -0.41
N LYS A 153 -4.99 -13.54 -0.42
CA LYS A 153 -4.16 -13.39 0.78
C LYS A 153 -4.88 -12.65 1.91
N MET A 154 -5.65 -11.61 1.60
CA MET A 154 -6.40 -10.87 2.61
C MET A 154 -7.52 -11.70 3.23
N THR A 155 -8.25 -12.50 2.44
CA THR A 155 -9.34 -13.34 2.96
C THR A 155 -8.81 -14.48 3.84
N ASP A 156 -7.68 -15.08 3.46
CA ASP A 156 -7.05 -16.13 4.25
C ASP A 156 -6.65 -15.65 5.65
N LEU A 157 -6.24 -14.37 5.78
CA LEU A 157 -5.88 -13.77 7.05
C LEU A 157 -7.09 -13.57 7.97
N ILE A 158 -8.26 -13.23 7.40
CA ILE A 158 -9.51 -13.06 8.16
C ILE A 158 -9.96 -14.43 8.69
N SER A 159 -10.01 -15.45 7.82
CA SER A 159 -10.50 -16.79 8.20
C SER A 159 -9.65 -17.45 9.28
N LYS A 160 -8.33 -17.26 9.26
CA LYS A 160 -7.41 -17.79 10.29
C LYS A 160 -7.59 -17.17 11.69
N GLN A 161 -8.34 -16.08 11.81
CA GLN A 161 -8.63 -15.45 13.10
C GLN A 161 -9.88 -16.05 13.78
N GLU A 162 -10.74 -16.73 13.02
CA GLU A 162 -12.00 -17.33 13.50
C GLU A 162 -11.84 -18.78 13.98
N GLU A 163 -10.67 -19.39 13.76
CA GLU A 163 -10.28 -20.74 14.21
C GLU A 163 -9.55 -20.70 15.58
#